data_AF-A0A518AU05-F1
#
_entry.id   AF-A0A518AU05-F1
#
_cell.length_a   1.000
_cell.length_b   1.000
_cell.length_c   1.000
_cell.angle_alpha   90.00
_cell.angle_beta   90.00
_cell.angle_gamma   90.00
#
_symmetry.space_group_name_H-M   'P 1'
#
loop_
_entity.id
_entity.type
_entity.pdbx_description
1 polymer ?
#
loop_
_entity_poly.entity_id
_entity_poly.type
_entity_poly.pdbx_seq_one_letter_code
_entity_poly.pdbx_strand_id
1 'polypeptide(L)'
;MSLAQFRNWAESEAYPKQGKVVYYRGELFFDMSPERIDSHSALKQTLNLVIGGLVQQRDLGRYYPDGAGIQNEAAAVANEPDAFFAKWATIKSGKLAAPPEKQGKHTALVGAPDWVCEIVSDSSEEKDLEILRRAYHAAGIPEYWILDARNEEIRFLLLTWTENEYAMVESVDNWYRSSVFDIDFQLTRQIDQVGWWQYELKYR
;
A
#
# COMPACT_ATOMS: atom_id res chain seq x y z
N MET A 1 17.19 -8.51 14.16
CA MET A 1 17.96 -7.89 13.05
C MET A 1 17.66 -6.39 13.01
N SER A 2 18.63 -5.51 12.78
CA SER A 2 18.37 -4.06 12.61
C SER A 2 17.87 -3.74 11.20
N LEU A 3 17.24 -2.58 11.00
CA LEU A 3 16.79 -2.13 9.67
C LEU A 3 17.97 -1.99 8.69
N ALA A 4 19.12 -1.54 9.17
CA ALA A 4 20.35 -1.48 8.37
C ALA A 4 20.83 -2.88 7.95
N GLN A 5 20.76 -3.87 8.84
CA GLN A 5 21.07 -5.25 8.50
C GLN A 5 20.07 -5.82 7.48
N PHE A 6 18.78 -5.50 7.62
CA PHE A 6 17.77 -5.87 6.63
C PHE A 6 18.07 -5.27 5.26
N ARG A 7 18.38 -3.97 5.18
CA ARG A 7 18.74 -3.28 3.93
C ARG A 7 19.91 -3.97 3.21
N ASN A 8 20.98 -4.23 3.94
CA ASN A 8 22.14 -4.92 3.39
C ASN A 8 21.79 -6.34 2.91
N TRP A 9 20.92 -7.05 3.63
CA TRP A 9 20.44 -8.36 3.20
C TRP A 9 19.53 -8.28 1.98
N ALA A 10 18.65 -7.27 1.89
CA ALA A 10 17.73 -7.04 0.79
C ALA A 10 18.42 -6.73 -0.54
N GLU A 11 19.64 -6.20 -0.49
CA GLU A 11 20.49 -5.96 -1.67
C GLU A 11 21.40 -7.15 -2.02
N SER A 12 21.45 -8.18 -1.17
CA SER A 12 22.32 -9.33 -1.36
C SER A 12 21.71 -10.38 -2.30
N GLU A 13 22.55 -11.24 -2.88
CA GLU A 13 22.08 -12.38 -3.70
C GLU A 13 21.25 -13.41 -2.92
N ALA A 14 21.29 -13.35 -1.58
CA ALA A 14 20.49 -14.21 -0.71
C ALA A 14 19.05 -13.72 -0.55
N TYR A 15 18.72 -12.50 -1.00
CA TYR A 15 17.34 -12.01 -0.96
C TYR A 15 16.46 -12.79 -1.94
N PRO A 16 15.22 -13.18 -1.54
CA PRO A 16 14.32 -13.91 -2.43
C PRO A 16 14.10 -13.16 -3.75
N LYS A 17 14.15 -13.90 -4.87
CA LYS A 17 13.88 -13.35 -6.22
C LYS A 17 12.39 -13.23 -6.53
N GLN A 18 11.55 -13.81 -5.69
CA GLN A 18 10.09 -13.87 -5.80
C GLN A 18 9.50 -13.73 -4.39
N GLY A 19 8.25 -13.27 -4.32
CA GLY A 19 7.58 -12.97 -3.07
C GLY A 19 8.01 -11.63 -2.47
N LYS A 20 7.28 -11.20 -1.45
CA LYS A 20 7.51 -9.96 -0.71
C LYS A 20 8.03 -10.27 0.68
N VAL A 21 9.01 -9.50 1.15
CA VAL A 21 9.50 -9.60 2.52
C VAL A 21 9.28 -8.27 3.23
N VAL A 22 8.56 -8.34 4.34
CA VAL A 22 8.34 -7.19 5.22
C VAL A 22 9.29 -7.28 6.39
N TYR A 23 9.93 -6.16 6.70
CA TYR A 23 10.65 -5.96 7.94
C TYR A 23 9.85 -5.04 8.85
N TYR A 24 9.64 -5.45 10.11
CA TYR A 24 9.07 -4.58 11.13
C TYR A 24 9.69 -4.88 12.50
N ARG A 25 10.33 -3.87 13.11
CA ARG A 25 10.92 -3.93 14.47
C ARG A 25 11.81 -5.15 14.75
N GLY A 26 12.50 -5.63 13.72
CA GLY A 26 13.46 -6.73 13.84
C GLY A 26 12.93 -8.10 13.45
N GLU A 27 11.64 -8.19 13.13
CA GLU A 27 10.97 -9.39 12.62
C GLU A 27 10.81 -9.33 11.10
N LEU A 28 10.73 -10.51 10.48
CA LEU A 28 10.56 -10.69 9.05
C LEU A 28 9.28 -11.46 8.76
N PHE A 29 8.48 -10.95 7.84
CA PHE A 29 7.27 -11.58 7.35
C PHE A 29 7.44 -11.87 5.86
N PHE A 30 7.27 -13.13 5.48
CA PHE A 30 7.48 -13.60 4.12
C PHE A 30 6.13 -13.89 3.49
N ASP A 31 5.80 -13.16 2.42
CA ASP A 31 4.64 -13.44 1.59
C ASP A 31 5.11 -14.00 0.25
N MET A 32 5.16 -15.33 0.19
CA MET A 32 5.69 -16.08 -0.96
C MET A 32 4.58 -16.67 -1.83
N SER A 33 3.31 -16.39 -1.50
CA SER A 33 2.18 -16.96 -2.20
C SER A 33 1.95 -16.26 -3.53
N PRO A 34 1.56 -16.98 -4.59
CA PRO A 34 1.13 -16.36 -5.82
C PRO A 34 -0.18 -15.60 -5.60
N GLU A 35 -0.33 -14.48 -6.29
CA GLU A 35 -1.58 -13.73 -6.30
C GLU A 35 -2.66 -14.48 -7.09
N ARG A 36 -3.88 -14.45 -6.57
CA ARG A 36 -5.06 -14.95 -7.27
C ARG A 36 -5.46 -13.98 -8.37
N ILE A 37 -5.51 -14.47 -9.62
CA ILE A 37 -5.78 -13.67 -10.81
C ILE A 37 -7.17 -13.01 -10.74
N ASP A 38 -8.17 -13.75 -10.26
CA ASP A 38 -9.58 -13.37 -10.22
C ASP A 38 -9.94 -12.39 -9.09
N SER A 39 -9.01 -12.13 -8.16
CA SER A 39 -9.27 -11.32 -6.97
C SER A 39 -8.17 -10.29 -6.76
N HIS A 40 -7.00 -10.71 -6.27
CA HIS A 40 -5.88 -9.80 -5.96
C HIS A 40 -5.41 -9.04 -7.21
N SER A 41 -5.09 -9.76 -8.29
CA SER A 41 -4.51 -9.13 -9.48
C SER A 41 -5.53 -8.26 -10.24
N ALA A 42 -6.79 -8.71 -10.34
CA ALA A 42 -7.86 -7.92 -10.96
C ALA A 42 -8.20 -6.65 -10.18
N LEU A 43 -8.24 -6.72 -8.85
CA LEU A 43 -8.46 -5.55 -7.99
C LEU A 43 -7.27 -4.58 -8.04
N LYS A 44 -6.03 -5.11 -8.04
CA LYS A 44 -4.80 -4.32 -8.19
C LYS A 44 -4.78 -3.56 -9.51
N GLN A 45 -5.19 -4.19 -10.60
CA GLN A 45 -5.33 -3.51 -11.90
C GLN A 45 -6.31 -2.34 -11.82
N THR A 46 -7.48 -2.56 -11.22
CA THR A 46 -8.53 -1.54 -11.06
C THR A 46 -8.01 -0.34 -10.24
N LEU A 47 -7.35 -0.63 -9.11
CA LEU A 47 -6.73 0.39 -8.26
C LEU A 47 -5.70 1.23 -9.03
N ASN A 48 -4.78 0.57 -9.73
CA ASN A 48 -3.72 1.22 -10.50
C ASN A 48 -4.26 2.16 -11.58
N LEU A 49 -5.30 1.75 -12.30
CA LEU A 49 -5.91 2.57 -13.35
C LEU A 49 -6.61 3.79 -12.76
N VAL A 50 -7.41 3.60 -11.72
CA VAL A 50 -8.26 4.66 -11.17
C VAL A 50 -7.46 5.66 -10.35
N ILE A 51 -6.65 5.20 -9.39
CA ILE A 51 -5.85 6.10 -8.55
C ILE A 51 -4.70 6.71 -9.33
N GLY A 52 -4.00 5.91 -10.14
CA GLY A 52 -2.94 6.42 -11.02
C GLY A 52 -3.46 7.48 -11.99
N GLY A 53 -4.61 7.22 -12.64
CA GLY A 53 -5.27 8.18 -13.51
C GLY A 53 -5.71 9.45 -12.78
N LEU A 54 -6.31 9.34 -11.60
CA LEU A 54 -6.70 10.48 -10.77
C LEU A 54 -5.50 11.36 -10.39
N VAL A 55 -4.42 10.74 -9.90
CA VAL A 55 -3.18 11.44 -9.51
C VAL A 55 -2.58 12.18 -10.69
N GLN A 56 -2.52 11.54 -11.86
CA GLN A 56 -2.00 12.15 -13.09
C GLN A 56 -2.88 13.30 -13.58
N GLN A 57 -4.20 13.09 -13.66
CA GLN A 57 -5.14 14.08 -14.18
C GLN A 57 -5.19 15.35 -13.33
N ARG A 58 -5.08 15.20 -12.00
CA ARG A 58 -5.14 16.32 -11.05
C ARG A 58 -3.77 16.87 -10.64
N ASP A 59 -2.68 16.33 -11.18
CA ASP A 59 -1.29 16.69 -10.85
C ASP A 59 -1.02 16.73 -9.33
N LEU A 60 -1.45 15.68 -8.61
CA LEU A 60 -1.40 15.67 -7.14
C LEU A 60 0.00 15.33 -6.59
N GLY A 61 0.81 14.63 -7.37
CA GLY A 61 2.07 14.05 -6.91
C GLY A 61 2.50 12.85 -7.76
N ARG A 62 3.11 11.86 -7.10
CA ARG A 62 3.55 10.62 -7.75
C ARG A 62 2.90 9.41 -7.11
N TYR A 63 2.27 8.59 -7.97
CA TYR A 63 1.72 7.29 -7.65
C TYR A 63 2.78 6.21 -7.97
N TYR A 64 2.88 5.22 -7.09
CA TYR A 64 3.79 4.10 -7.21
C TYR A 64 2.96 2.81 -7.13
N PRO A 65 2.82 2.06 -8.23
CA PRO A 65 2.22 0.74 -8.17
C PRO A 65 3.20 -0.24 -7.50
N ASP A 66 2.71 -1.45 -7.27
CA ASP A 66 3.47 -2.62 -6.83
C ASP A 66 4.86 -2.75 -7.48
N GLY A 67 5.83 -3.27 -6.71
CA GLY A 67 7.24 -3.37 -7.09
C GLY A 67 8.13 -2.22 -6.59
N ALA A 68 7.56 -1.22 -5.90
CA ALA A 68 8.29 -0.15 -5.23
C ALA A 68 8.13 -0.25 -3.71
N GLY A 69 9.25 -0.14 -3.00
CA GLY A 69 9.29 -0.21 -1.54
C GLY A 69 9.23 1.13 -0.84
N ILE A 70 8.87 1.08 0.44
CA ILE A 70 9.00 2.18 1.40
C ILE A 70 9.78 1.71 2.62
N GLN A 71 10.53 2.63 3.22
CA GLN A 71 11.31 2.39 4.43
C GLN A 71 11.14 3.57 5.39
N ASN A 72 10.97 3.29 6.67
CA ASN A 72 10.90 4.32 7.69
C ASN A 72 11.73 3.90 8.91
N GLU A 73 12.76 4.69 9.21
CA GLU A 73 13.70 4.38 10.28
C GLU A 73 13.09 4.54 11.66
N ALA A 74 12.30 5.60 11.87
CA ALA A 74 11.65 5.88 13.15
C ALA A 74 10.65 4.78 13.53
N ALA A 75 9.91 4.25 12.56
CA ALA A 75 8.98 3.14 12.75
C ALA A 75 9.65 1.76 12.65
N ALA A 76 10.94 1.70 12.27
CA ALA A 76 11.67 0.47 11.99
C ALA A 76 10.90 -0.48 11.05
N VAL A 77 10.41 0.05 9.92
CA VAL A 77 9.67 -0.72 8.91
C VAL A 77 10.32 -0.61 7.54
N ALA A 78 10.32 -1.71 6.78
CA ALA A 78 10.50 -1.71 5.34
C ALA A 78 9.50 -2.68 4.71
N ASN A 79 8.79 -2.22 3.68
CA ASN A 79 7.77 -3.01 2.99
C ASN A 79 7.73 -2.65 1.50
N GLU A 80 7.15 -3.54 0.70
CA GLU A 80 6.73 -3.32 -0.68
C GLU A 80 5.20 -3.35 -0.76
N PRO A 81 4.52 -2.20 -0.59
CA PRO A 81 3.06 -2.14 -0.63
C PRO A 81 2.51 -2.47 -2.02
N ASP A 82 1.26 -2.91 -2.10
CA ASP A 82 0.59 -3.05 -3.41
C ASP A 82 0.41 -1.72 -4.15
N ALA A 83 0.32 -0.61 -3.41
CA ALA A 83 0.47 0.73 -3.96
C ALA A 83 0.78 1.77 -2.87
N PHE A 84 1.43 2.87 -3.26
CA PHE A 84 1.52 4.06 -2.42
C PHE A 84 1.57 5.35 -3.24
N PHE A 85 1.29 6.47 -2.58
CA PHE A 85 1.22 7.79 -3.20
C PHE A 85 1.88 8.85 -2.32
N ALA A 86 2.60 9.77 -2.94
CA ALA A 86 3.15 10.94 -2.28
C ALA A 86 2.81 12.22 -3.05
N LYS A 87 2.31 13.21 -2.33
CA LYS A 87 2.03 14.56 -2.84
C LYS A 87 3.32 15.24 -3.25
N TRP A 88 3.22 16.21 -4.17
CA TRP A 88 4.38 17.02 -4.55
C TRP A 88 5.05 17.71 -3.36
N ALA A 89 4.27 18.17 -2.37
CA ALA A 89 4.80 18.80 -1.15
C ALA A 89 5.66 17.82 -0.33
N THR A 90 5.25 16.57 -0.21
CA THR A 90 5.98 15.51 0.50
C THR A 90 7.29 15.17 -0.19
N ILE A 91 7.28 15.09 -1.52
CA ILE A 91 8.49 14.83 -2.32
C ILE A 91 9.44 16.03 -2.27
N LYS A 92 8.94 17.26 -2.49
CA LYS A 92 9.75 18.50 -2.51
C LYS A 92 10.38 18.84 -1.17
N SER A 93 9.70 18.51 -0.06
CA SER A 93 10.23 18.72 1.29
C SER A 93 11.27 17.67 1.70
N GLY A 94 11.38 16.55 0.96
CA GLY A 94 12.24 15.43 1.32
C GLY A 94 11.67 14.53 2.41
N LYS A 95 10.39 14.72 2.81
CA LYS A 95 9.70 13.80 3.75
C LYS A 95 9.61 12.37 3.21
N LEU A 96 9.58 12.21 1.88
CA LEU A 96 9.80 10.95 1.19
C LEU A 96 10.82 11.17 0.07
N ALA A 97 11.95 10.47 0.13
CA ALA A 97 13.06 10.66 -0.80
C ALA A 97 13.78 9.35 -1.12
N ALA A 98 14.58 9.34 -2.20
CA ALA A 98 15.50 8.24 -2.43
C ALA A 98 16.58 8.21 -1.33
N PRO A 99 17.11 7.03 -0.97
CA PRO A 99 18.18 6.92 0.01
C PRO A 99 19.43 7.70 -0.43
N PRO A 100 20.21 8.26 0.53
CA PRO A 100 21.34 9.15 0.24
C PRO A 100 22.52 8.46 -0.48
N GLU A 101 22.72 7.16 -0.29
CA GLU A 101 23.81 6.42 -0.92
C GLU A 101 23.39 5.87 -2.30
N LYS A 102 24.07 6.33 -3.36
CA LYS A 102 23.90 5.88 -4.74
C LYS A 102 24.68 4.59 -5.02
N GLN A 103 24.38 3.50 -4.31
CA GLN A 103 24.86 2.18 -4.70
C GLN A 103 23.66 1.25 -4.82
N GLY A 104 23.39 0.75 -6.04
CA GLY A 104 22.32 -0.23 -6.30
C GLY A 104 21.10 0.29 -7.05
N LYS A 105 20.17 -0.63 -7.33
CA LYS A 105 18.86 -0.32 -7.90
C LYS A 105 18.01 0.32 -6.80
N HIS A 106 17.60 1.58 -6.94
CA HIS A 106 16.68 2.23 -6.00
C HIS A 106 15.29 1.57 -6.08
N THR A 107 15.08 0.49 -5.34
CA THR A 107 13.79 -0.21 -5.28
C THR A 107 12.89 0.35 -4.18
N ALA A 108 13.42 1.14 -3.23
CA ALA A 108 12.64 1.72 -2.14
C ALA A 108 12.94 3.20 -1.86
N LEU A 109 11.93 3.91 -1.36
CA LEU A 109 12.04 5.29 -0.86
C LEU A 109 12.10 5.29 0.68
N VAL A 110 12.79 6.28 1.24
CA VAL A 110 12.92 6.48 2.69
C VAL A 110 12.02 7.63 3.12
N GLY A 111 11.18 7.38 4.12
CA GLY A 111 10.25 8.35 4.68
C GLY A 111 8.82 7.83 4.80
N ALA A 112 7.86 8.75 4.85
CA ALA A 112 6.44 8.42 4.95
C ALA A 112 5.68 8.97 3.72
N PRO A 113 5.05 8.10 2.90
CA PRO A 113 4.12 8.55 1.87
C PRO A 113 2.87 9.20 2.50
N ASP A 114 2.05 9.83 1.65
CA ASP A 114 0.77 10.40 2.09
C ASP A 114 -0.35 9.35 2.14
N TRP A 115 -0.23 8.29 1.34
CA TRP A 115 -1.19 7.19 1.28
C TRP A 115 -0.51 5.88 0.93
N VAL A 116 -1.03 4.79 1.47
CA VAL A 116 -0.61 3.41 1.17
C VAL A 116 -1.83 2.50 1.04
N CYS A 117 -1.74 1.47 0.21
CA CYS A 117 -2.78 0.47 0.04
C CYS A 117 -2.19 -0.94 0.02
N GLU A 118 -2.87 -1.86 0.70
CA GLU A 118 -2.63 -3.30 0.61
C GLU A 118 -3.92 -3.99 0.15
N ILE A 119 -3.76 -5.00 -0.70
CA ILE A 119 -4.83 -5.89 -1.12
C ILE A 119 -4.61 -7.22 -0.39
N VAL A 120 -5.63 -7.66 0.34
CA VAL A 120 -5.49 -8.85 1.19
C VAL A 120 -5.58 -10.11 0.35
N SER A 121 -4.58 -10.97 0.52
CA SER A 121 -4.52 -12.33 0.00
C SER A 121 -4.66 -13.36 1.15
N ASP A 122 -4.77 -14.64 0.80
CA ASP A 122 -4.94 -15.70 1.81
C ASP A 122 -3.74 -15.81 2.77
N SER A 123 -2.53 -15.41 2.35
CA SER A 123 -1.32 -15.41 3.19
C SER A 123 -1.01 -14.07 3.85
N SER A 124 -1.70 -13.00 3.48
CA SER A 124 -1.36 -11.64 3.92
C SER A 124 -2.29 -11.06 4.99
N GLU A 125 -3.36 -11.79 5.37
CA GLU A 125 -4.40 -11.27 6.27
C GLU A 125 -3.86 -10.67 7.57
N GLU A 126 -3.10 -11.42 8.37
CA GLU A 126 -2.51 -10.93 9.62
C GLU A 126 -1.52 -9.78 9.36
N LYS A 127 -0.70 -9.92 8.32
CA LYS A 127 0.28 -8.93 7.89
C LYS A 127 -0.38 -7.58 7.61
N ASP A 128 -1.43 -7.57 6.80
CA ASP A 128 -2.06 -6.34 6.31
C ASP A 128 -3.01 -5.75 7.36
N LEU A 129 -3.86 -6.57 7.99
CA LEU A 129 -4.86 -6.09 8.94
C LEU A 129 -4.27 -5.62 10.27
N GLU A 130 -3.15 -6.20 10.71
CA GLU A 130 -2.61 -5.95 12.06
C GLU A 130 -1.18 -5.41 12.06
N ILE A 131 -0.26 -6.06 11.34
CA ILE A 131 1.18 -5.76 11.45
C ILE A 131 1.50 -4.44 10.73
N LEU A 132 1.13 -4.35 9.47
CA LEU A 132 1.33 -3.14 8.65
C LEU A 132 0.46 -1.99 9.12
N ARG A 133 -0.75 -2.25 9.63
CA ARG A 133 -1.56 -1.20 10.28
C ARG A 133 -0.80 -0.52 11.42
N ARG A 134 -0.14 -1.28 12.30
CA ARG A 134 0.70 -0.72 13.38
C ARG A 134 1.95 -0.05 12.83
N ALA A 135 2.61 -0.66 11.85
CA ALA A 135 3.86 -0.15 11.28
C ALA A 135 3.67 1.18 10.53
N TYR A 136 2.64 1.28 9.70
CA TYR A 136 2.28 2.48 8.94
C TYR A 136 1.78 3.61 9.84
N HIS A 137 1.04 3.27 10.90
CA HIS A 137 0.63 4.24 11.91
C HIS A 137 1.85 4.84 12.61
N ALA A 138 2.78 3.99 13.06
CA ALA A 138 4.04 4.44 13.67
C ALA A 138 4.92 5.24 12.70
N ALA A 139 4.84 4.96 11.39
CA ALA A 139 5.53 5.71 10.35
C ALA A 139 4.89 7.08 10.05
N GLY A 140 3.70 7.36 10.58
CA GLY A 140 2.98 8.61 10.36
C GLY A 140 2.41 8.73 8.95
N ILE A 141 2.03 7.61 8.32
CA ILE A 141 1.36 7.62 7.02
C ILE A 141 -0.10 8.07 7.23
N PRO A 142 -0.55 9.19 6.65
CA PRO A 142 -1.87 9.77 6.94
C PRO A 142 -3.07 8.87 6.63
N GLU A 143 -3.00 8.09 5.57
CA GLU A 143 -4.14 7.27 5.11
C GLU A 143 -3.68 5.90 4.65
N TYR A 144 -4.37 4.85 5.11
CA TYR A 144 -4.09 3.46 4.80
C TYR A 144 -5.36 2.78 4.30
N TRP A 145 -5.32 2.24 3.09
CA TRP A 145 -6.42 1.46 2.52
C TRP A 145 -6.12 -0.03 2.59
N ILE A 146 -7.11 -0.80 3.02
CA ILE A 146 -7.06 -2.25 3.00
C ILE A 146 -8.25 -2.73 2.17
N LEU A 147 -7.95 -3.43 1.08
CA LEU A 147 -8.96 -4.00 0.19
C LEU A 147 -8.95 -5.52 0.31
N ASP A 148 -10.04 -6.12 0.74
CA ASP A 148 -10.17 -7.58 0.85
C ASP A 148 -11.28 -8.07 -0.07
N ALA A 149 -10.91 -8.89 -1.04
CA ALA A 149 -11.83 -9.45 -2.02
C ALA A 149 -11.83 -10.98 -2.05
N ARG A 150 -11.31 -11.64 -1.00
CA ARG A 150 -11.17 -13.11 -0.92
C ARG A 150 -12.51 -13.83 -0.83
N ASN A 151 -13.51 -13.18 -0.24
CA ASN A 151 -14.82 -13.75 0.09
C ASN A 151 -15.93 -13.28 -0.86
N GLU A 152 -17.17 -13.75 -0.61
CA GLU A 152 -18.39 -13.31 -1.32
C GLU A 152 -18.72 -11.82 -1.14
N GLU A 153 -18.26 -11.23 -0.04
CA GLU A 153 -18.37 -9.79 0.19
C GLU A 153 -17.00 -9.13 0.07
N ILE A 154 -16.93 -8.01 -0.65
CA ILE A 154 -15.74 -7.17 -0.68
C ILE A 154 -15.70 -6.27 0.54
N ARG A 155 -14.52 -6.09 1.12
CA ARG A 155 -14.31 -5.13 2.21
C ARG A 155 -13.37 -4.04 1.71
N PHE A 156 -13.81 -2.79 1.86
CA PHE A 156 -12.98 -1.62 1.66
C PHE A 156 -12.85 -0.90 3.00
N LEU A 157 -11.67 -1.00 3.62
CA LEU A 157 -11.35 -0.28 4.84
C LEU A 157 -10.51 0.95 4.47
N LEU A 158 -11.10 2.13 4.60
CA LEU A 158 -10.37 3.39 4.55
C LEU A 158 -10.01 3.81 5.97
N LEU A 159 -8.72 3.85 6.27
CA LEU A 159 -8.20 4.18 7.59
C LEU A 159 -7.46 5.52 7.57
N THR A 160 -7.71 6.38 8.55
CA THR A 160 -7.04 7.68 8.71
C THR A 160 -6.25 7.72 10.01
N TRP A 161 -5.07 8.33 9.96
CA TRP A 161 -4.17 8.42 11.10
C TRP A 161 -4.78 9.29 12.20
N THR A 162 -4.76 8.81 13.43
CA THR A 162 -5.03 9.60 14.64
C THR A 162 -3.86 9.47 15.61
N GLU A 163 -3.86 10.24 16.70
CA GLU A 163 -2.77 10.23 17.68
C GLU A 163 -2.41 8.83 18.21
N ASN A 164 -3.42 7.99 18.47
CA ASN A 164 -3.23 6.69 19.11
C ASN A 164 -3.18 5.53 18.12
N GLU A 165 -4.02 5.56 17.09
CA GLU A 165 -4.11 4.49 16.10
C GLU A 165 -4.75 4.97 14.79
N TYR A 166 -4.85 4.08 13.81
CA TYR A 166 -5.70 4.32 12.64
C TYR A 166 -7.18 4.20 13.02
N ALA A 167 -7.97 5.22 12.69
CA ALA A 167 -9.43 5.18 12.79
C ALA A 167 -10.06 4.85 11.43
N MET A 168 -11.10 4.02 11.44
CA MET A 168 -11.86 3.71 10.23
C MET A 168 -12.77 4.89 9.86
N VAL A 169 -12.78 5.25 8.58
CA VAL A 169 -13.70 6.26 8.06
C VAL A 169 -15.05 5.62 7.81
N GLU A 170 -16.09 6.21 8.39
CA GLU A 170 -17.47 5.82 8.13
C GLU A 170 -17.86 6.15 6.68
N SER A 171 -18.62 5.26 6.05
CA SER A 171 -19.16 5.51 4.72
C SER A 171 -20.57 6.09 4.78
N VAL A 172 -20.91 6.87 3.76
CA VAL A 172 -22.28 7.31 3.47
C VAL A 172 -22.69 6.67 2.16
N ASP A 173 -23.72 5.82 2.17
CA ASP A 173 -24.17 5.04 1.00
C ASP A 173 -23.04 4.24 0.32
N ASN A 174 -22.15 3.63 1.12
CA ASN A 174 -20.94 2.93 0.69
C ASN A 174 -19.89 3.81 -0.02
N TRP A 175 -19.95 5.13 0.14
CA TRP A 175 -18.91 6.06 -0.29
C TRP A 175 -18.04 6.48 0.90
N TYR A 176 -16.73 6.34 0.75
CA TYR A 176 -15.73 6.69 1.75
C TYR A 176 -14.99 7.96 1.32
N ARG A 177 -14.97 8.99 2.18
CA ARG A 177 -14.22 10.23 1.93
C ARG A 177 -12.74 10.01 2.16
N SER A 178 -11.91 10.18 1.14
CA SER A 178 -10.46 10.26 1.30
C SER A 178 -10.05 11.67 1.69
N SER A 179 -9.29 11.79 2.78
CA SER A 179 -8.67 13.04 3.20
C SER A 179 -7.43 13.39 2.37
N VAL A 180 -6.74 12.37 1.85
CA VAL A 180 -5.52 12.55 1.05
C VAL A 180 -5.84 13.05 -0.35
N PHE A 181 -6.83 12.46 -1.01
CA PHE A 181 -7.25 12.80 -2.37
C PHE A 181 -8.38 13.84 -2.43
N ASP A 182 -8.97 14.18 -1.28
CA ASP A 182 -10.08 15.12 -1.11
C ASP A 182 -11.27 14.81 -2.04
N ILE A 183 -11.65 13.53 -2.08
CA ILE A 183 -12.72 13.00 -2.94
C ILE A 183 -13.34 11.74 -2.31
N ASP A 184 -14.57 11.43 -2.70
CA ASP A 184 -15.24 10.20 -2.25
C ASP A 184 -14.87 9.02 -3.14
N PHE A 185 -14.75 7.83 -2.57
CA PHE A 185 -14.53 6.58 -3.29
C PHE A 185 -15.54 5.50 -2.93
N GLN A 186 -15.87 4.66 -3.91
CA GLN A 186 -16.68 3.47 -3.71
C GLN A 186 -16.06 2.31 -4.48
N LEU A 187 -15.89 1.17 -3.82
CA LEU A 187 -15.47 -0.08 -4.44
C LEU A 187 -16.69 -0.99 -4.62
N THR A 188 -16.88 -1.48 -5.84
CA THR A 188 -17.91 -2.48 -6.17
C THR A 188 -17.30 -3.62 -6.97
N ARG A 189 -18.03 -4.73 -7.07
CA ARG A 189 -17.70 -5.81 -8.00
C ARG A 189 -18.94 -6.38 -8.65
N GLN A 190 -18.74 -6.99 -9.80
CA GLN A 190 -19.77 -7.71 -10.56
C GLN A 190 -19.15 -8.90 -11.29
N ILE A 191 -19.99 -9.78 -11.81
CA ILE A 191 -19.55 -10.85 -12.71
C ILE A 191 -19.47 -10.29 -14.14
N ASP A 192 -18.35 -10.53 -14.82
CA ASP A 192 -18.11 -10.09 -16.18
C ASP A 192 -18.72 -11.04 -17.23
N GLN A 193 -18.43 -10.75 -18.51
CA GLN A 193 -18.96 -11.50 -19.65
C GLN A 193 -18.48 -12.96 -19.74
N VAL A 194 -17.41 -13.33 -19.01
CA VAL A 194 -16.84 -14.68 -18.99
C VAL A 194 -16.97 -15.36 -17.62
N GLY A 195 -17.76 -14.78 -16.70
CA GLY A 195 -18.06 -15.37 -15.41
C GLY A 195 -17.03 -15.06 -14.32
N TRP A 196 -16.12 -14.11 -14.54
CA TRP A 196 -15.08 -13.73 -13.58
C TRP A 196 -15.49 -12.50 -12.78
N TRP A 197 -14.90 -12.32 -11.59
CA TRP A 197 -15.08 -11.09 -10.84
C TRP A 197 -14.38 -9.93 -11.55
N GLN A 198 -15.15 -8.87 -11.81
CA GLN A 198 -14.66 -7.58 -12.26
C GLN A 198 -14.92 -6.54 -11.17
N TYR A 199 -13.86 -5.81 -10.83
CA TYR A 199 -13.90 -4.76 -9.81
C TYR A 199 -14.06 -3.39 -10.46
N GLU A 200 -14.70 -2.48 -9.73
CA GLU A 200 -14.85 -1.10 -10.15
C GLU A 200 -14.63 -0.18 -8.94
N LEU A 201 -13.61 0.68 -9.02
CA LEU A 201 -13.36 1.74 -8.06
C LEU A 201 -13.84 3.06 -8.68
N LYS A 202 -14.89 3.63 -8.09
CA LYS A 202 -15.48 4.91 -8.51
C LYS A 202 -15.02 6.03 -7.61
N TYR A 203 -15.05 7.25 -8.15
CA TYR A 203 -14.88 8.46 -7.36
C TYR A 203 -15.86 9.55 -7.81
N ARG A 204 -16.23 10.46 -6.90
CA ARG A 204 -17.13 11.60 -7.17
C ARG A 204 -16.71 12.86 -6.39
#